data_AF-D3QAV5-F1
#
_entry.id   AF-D3QAV5-F1
#
_cell.length_a   1.000
_cell.length_b   1.000
_cell.length_c   1.000
_cell.angle_alpha   90.00
_cell.angle_beta   90.00
_cell.angle_gamma   90.00
#
_symmetry.space_group_name_H-M   'P 1'
#
loop_
_entity.id
_entity.type
_entity.pdbx_description
1 polymer ?
#
loop_
_entity_poly.entity_id
_entity_poly.type
_entity_poly.pdbx_seq_one_letter_code
_entity_poly.pdbx_strand_id
1 'polypeptide(L)'
;MSRLRRIAMWAVPGLAVALTTAAFVLPANAEPTVDRDKLTTAQKLKLDNAWVDPSADLQFGTEPLASVRTAAEAAVPGASCQISVDAAVALSIAMTWPETAPSGEPPSPMTLSRYDTQPTLGDPEGRAPGLWFHPGIGMWQMDSAGLGTDYTAGEAMNVEYTAGRAVPGILASYCDSLNGGASEASARRAAWQPWVACWEGACEDTYQRALAGVVTVDGVTNLGGAEPRECEFGGVKVECLFVNAANAQGANWWADPAGGRSPVAAPFYVYRLTEGDAVTEIRYWLAADSGAATDVQAARPFGGNARDSLTWSAGAGLCDMTTDRGTC
;
A
#
# COMPACT_ATOMS: atom_id res chain seq x y z
N MET A 1 -87.48 -15.31 25.19
CA MET A 1 -86.69 -16.54 25.41
C MET A 1 -85.81 -16.77 24.17
N SER A 2 -84.81 -15.91 23.95
CA SER A 2 -83.38 -16.17 24.23
C SER A 2 -82.90 -17.56 23.78
N ARG A 3 -82.34 -17.63 22.57
CA ARG A 3 -81.36 -18.65 22.21
C ARG A 3 -80.19 -18.00 21.49
N LEU A 4 -79.09 -17.94 22.25
CA LEU A 4 -77.73 -17.67 21.84
C LEU A 4 -77.34 -18.42 20.57
N ARG A 5 -76.68 -17.73 19.63
CA ARG A 5 -75.67 -18.37 18.77
C ARG A 5 -74.41 -17.53 18.76
N ARG A 6 -73.33 -18.24 19.08
CA ARG A 6 -71.97 -17.77 19.32
C ARG A 6 -71.27 -17.45 18.01
N ILE A 7 -70.39 -16.46 18.13
CA ILE A 7 -69.35 -16.02 17.20
C ILE A 7 -68.42 -17.19 16.87
N ALA A 8 -68.10 -17.37 15.59
CA ALA A 8 -66.97 -18.15 15.12
C ALA A 8 -66.33 -17.39 13.96
N MET A 9 -65.37 -16.52 14.30
CA MET A 9 -64.37 -15.99 13.37
C MET A 9 -63.27 -17.07 13.30
N TRP A 10 -63.12 -17.72 12.15
CA TRP A 10 -61.94 -18.51 11.84
C TRP A 10 -61.20 -17.82 10.71
N ALA A 11 -59.96 -17.43 11.01
CA ALA A 11 -59.03 -16.83 10.10
C ALA A 11 -58.53 -17.86 9.06
N VAL A 12 -58.18 -17.29 7.92
CA VAL A 12 -57.68 -17.89 6.68
C VAL A 12 -56.40 -18.72 6.90
N PRO A 13 -56.22 -19.89 6.25
CA PRO A 13 -54.90 -20.39 5.92
C PRO A 13 -54.50 -19.87 4.54
N GLY A 14 -53.64 -18.86 4.53
CA GLY A 14 -52.97 -18.40 3.32
C GLY A 14 -51.92 -19.42 2.94
N LEU A 15 -52.13 -20.10 1.82
CA LEU A 15 -51.17 -21.03 1.23
C LEU A 15 -50.01 -20.22 0.64
N ALA A 16 -48.95 -19.99 1.42
CA ALA A 16 -47.69 -19.46 0.89
C ALA A 16 -46.95 -20.61 0.20
N VAL A 17 -47.06 -20.67 -1.13
CA VAL A 17 -46.20 -21.52 -1.96
C VAL A 17 -44.80 -20.89 -1.91
N ALA A 18 -43.95 -21.42 -1.02
CA ALA A 18 -42.53 -21.17 -1.06
C ALA A 18 -41.96 -21.89 -2.28
N LEU A 19 -41.77 -21.14 -3.37
CA LEU A 19 -40.90 -21.52 -4.47
C LEU A 19 -39.47 -21.60 -3.91
N THR A 20 -39.05 -22.78 -3.48
CA THR A 20 -37.64 -23.12 -3.31
C THR A 20 -37.02 -23.18 -4.70
N THR A 21 -36.58 -22.02 -5.22
CA THR A 21 -35.49 -21.99 -6.19
C THR A 21 -34.23 -22.43 -5.45
N ALA A 22 -33.99 -23.73 -5.45
CA ALA A 22 -32.66 -24.27 -5.26
C ALA A 22 -31.82 -23.76 -6.44
N ALA A 23 -31.27 -22.56 -6.31
CA ALA A 23 -30.13 -22.16 -7.10
C ALA A 23 -29.03 -23.16 -6.77
N PHE A 24 -28.72 -24.03 -7.73
CA PHE A 24 -27.45 -24.73 -7.75
C PHE A 24 -26.36 -23.67 -7.78
N VAL A 25 -25.87 -23.27 -6.60
CA VAL A 25 -24.57 -22.64 -6.46
C VAL A 25 -23.58 -23.74 -6.79
N LEU A 26 -23.15 -23.79 -8.04
CA LEU A 26 -21.92 -24.49 -8.41
C LEU A 26 -20.80 -23.99 -7.48
N PRO A 27 -19.90 -24.84 -6.99
CA PRO A 27 -18.76 -24.40 -6.21
C PRO A 27 -17.84 -23.60 -7.14
N ALA A 28 -18.07 -22.28 -7.22
CA ALA A 28 -17.24 -21.36 -7.98
C ALA A 28 -16.04 -20.97 -7.12
N ASN A 29 -15.20 -21.96 -6.79
CA ASN A 29 -13.83 -21.72 -6.34
C ASN A 29 -12.88 -22.38 -7.34
N ALA A 30 -13.11 -22.14 -8.64
CA ALA A 30 -11.99 -22.19 -9.57
C ALA A 30 -11.10 -21.01 -9.19
N GLU A 31 -9.82 -21.30 -8.95
CA GLU A 31 -8.81 -20.27 -8.76
C GLU A 31 -8.94 -19.26 -9.90
N PRO A 32 -8.96 -17.94 -9.65
CA PRO A 32 -8.88 -16.99 -10.75
C PRO A 32 -7.54 -17.21 -11.44
N THR A 33 -7.55 -17.95 -12.55
CA THR A 33 -6.43 -18.00 -13.46
C THR A 33 -6.33 -16.59 -14.05
N VAL A 34 -5.22 -15.94 -13.75
CA VAL A 34 -4.95 -14.62 -14.27
C VAL A 34 -4.79 -14.77 -15.78
N ASP A 35 -5.74 -14.20 -16.54
CA ASP A 35 -5.62 -14.12 -17.98
C ASP A 35 -4.54 -13.09 -18.31
N ARG A 36 -3.30 -13.60 -18.45
CA ARG A 36 -2.12 -12.76 -18.68
C ARG A 36 -2.30 -11.87 -19.89
N ASP A 37 -3.04 -12.28 -20.92
CA ASP A 37 -3.23 -11.48 -22.13
C ASP A 37 -4.04 -10.21 -21.87
N LYS A 38 -4.89 -10.19 -20.84
CA LYS A 38 -5.68 -9.02 -20.43
C LYS A 38 -4.94 -8.06 -19.50
N LEU A 39 -3.74 -8.41 -19.06
CA LEU A 39 -2.97 -7.55 -18.16
C LEU A 39 -2.30 -6.39 -18.90
N THR A 40 -2.21 -5.25 -18.24
CA THR A 40 -1.38 -4.14 -18.70
C THR A 40 0.10 -4.54 -18.70
N THR A 41 0.92 -3.85 -19.49
CA THR A 41 2.37 -4.08 -19.53
C THR A 41 3.02 -3.95 -18.14
N ALA A 42 2.57 -2.98 -17.34
CA ALA A 42 3.08 -2.80 -15.97
C ALA A 42 2.71 -3.97 -15.06
N GLN A 43 1.49 -4.50 -15.16
CA GLN A 43 1.07 -5.67 -14.37
C GLN A 43 1.82 -6.95 -14.75
N LYS A 44 1.99 -7.21 -16.05
CA LYS A 44 2.79 -8.36 -16.55
C LYS A 44 4.21 -8.30 -15.98
N LEU A 45 4.81 -7.11 -16.03
CA LEU A 45 6.15 -6.91 -15.53
C LEU A 45 6.25 -7.11 -14.01
N LYS A 46 5.29 -6.59 -13.23
CA LYS A 46 5.26 -6.84 -11.79
C LYS A 46 5.22 -8.33 -11.49
N LEU A 47 4.36 -9.08 -12.19
CA LEU A 47 4.31 -10.54 -12.10
C LEU A 47 5.64 -11.19 -12.48
N ASP A 48 6.28 -10.75 -13.57
CA ASP A 48 7.56 -11.31 -14.03
C ASP A 48 8.72 -11.02 -13.05
N ASN A 49 8.58 -10.02 -12.17
CA ASN A 49 9.55 -9.66 -11.14
C ASN A 49 9.13 -10.10 -9.72
N ALA A 50 7.98 -10.75 -9.57
CA ALA A 50 7.44 -11.21 -8.29
C ALA A 50 8.13 -12.47 -7.74
N TRP A 51 9.34 -12.77 -8.20
CA TRP A 51 10.11 -13.92 -7.77
C TRP A 51 10.63 -13.71 -6.36
N VAL A 52 10.48 -14.70 -5.49
CA VAL A 52 11.16 -14.76 -4.19
C VAL A 52 12.06 -15.97 -4.19
N ASP A 53 13.33 -15.81 -3.83
CA ASP A 53 14.23 -16.97 -3.71
C ASP A 53 13.62 -18.00 -2.72
N PRO A 54 13.28 -19.21 -3.19
CA PRO A 54 12.63 -20.22 -2.34
C PRO A 54 13.59 -20.78 -1.27
N SER A 55 14.90 -20.53 -1.42
CA SER A 55 15.94 -21.03 -0.51
C SER A 55 16.48 -19.97 0.46
N ALA A 56 16.15 -18.69 0.25
CA ALA A 56 16.56 -17.62 1.15
C ALA A 56 15.76 -17.62 2.45
N ASP A 57 16.40 -17.26 3.56
CA ASP A 57 15.67 -16.89 4.77
C ASP A 57 14.91 -15.59 4.51
N LEU A 58 13.64 -15.54 4.89
CA LEU A 58 12.87 -14.29 4.83
C LEU A 58 13.37 -13.36 5.93
N GLN A 59 13.90 -12.21 5.52
CA GLN A 59 14.36 -11.18 6.43
C GLN A 59 13.33 -10.05 6.53
N PHE A 60 13.29 -9.38 7.68
CA PHE A 60 12.44 -8.20 7.90
C PHE A 60 13.07 -7.26 8.92
N GLY A 61 12.86 -5.95 8.76
CA GLY A 61 13.37 -4.96 9.72
C GLY A 61 12.80 -5.18 11.12
N THR A 62 13.63 -5.12 12.16
CA THR A 62 13.21 -5.32 13.56
C THR A 62 12.09 -4.36 13.95
N GLU A 63 12.26 -3.07 13.67
CA GLU A 63 11.29 -2.02 13.99
C GLU A 63 10.00 -2.12 13.13
N PRO A 64 10.08 -2.22 11.78
CA PRO A 64 8.93 -2.53 10.94
C PRO A 64 8.13 -3.76 11.38
N LEU A 65 8.79 -4.87 11.74
CA LEU A 65 8.10 -6.08 12.16
C LEU A 65 7.32 -5.85 13.47
N ALA A 66 7.89 -5.10 14.41
CA ALA A 66 7.23 -4.75 15.66
C ALA A 66 5.98 -3.87 15.41
N SER A 67 6.06 -2.92 14.48
CA SER A 67 4.91 -2.11 14.04
C SER A 67 3.78 -2.98 13.46
N VAL A 68 4.12 -3.93 12.58
CA VAL A 68 3.12 -4.87 12.01
C VAL A 68 2.50 -5.75 13.08
N ARG A 69 3.31 -6.27 14.01
CA ARG A 69 2.82 -7.08 15.14
C ARG A 69 1.86 -6.28 16.03
N THR A 70 2.21 -5.04 16.35
CA THR A 70 1.34 -4.14 17.13
C THR A 70 -0.01 -3.93 16.44
N ALA A 71 -0.01 -3.67 15.12
CA ALA A 71 -1.24 -3.54 14.35
C ALA A 71 -2.05 -4.84 14.32
N ALA A 72 -1.40 -6.01 14.22
CA ALA A 72 -2.07 -7.30 14.25
C ALA A 72 -2.69 -7.59 15.63
N GLU A 73 -1.97 -7.34 16.72
CA GLU A 73 -2.48 -7.48 18.09
C GLU A 73 -3.71 -6.61 18.34
N ALA A 74 -3.75 -5.40 17.76
CA ALA A 74 -4.90 -4.52 17.83
C ALA A 74 -6.09 -4.99 16.96
N ALA A 75 -5.81 -5.56 15.77
CA ALA A 75 -6.85 -5.94 14.81
C ALA A 75 -7.51 -7.30 15.10
N VAL A 76 -6.74 -8.29 15.56
CA VAL A 76 -7.21 -9.68 15.78
C VAL A 76 -8.43 -9.77 16.70
N PRO A 77 -8.52 -9.06 17.84
CA PRO A 77 -9.71 -9.11 18.70
C PRO A 77 -11.02 -8.67 18.01
N GLY A 78 -10.93 -7.85 16.96
CA GLY A 78 -12.06 -7.36 16.19
C GLY A 78 -12.34 -8.15 14.91
N ALA A 79 -11.55 -9.19 14.60
CA ALA A 79 -11.71 -9.98 13.39
C ALA A 79 -13.00 -10.81 13.42
N SER A 80 -13.69 -10.92 12.27
CA SER A 80 -14.93 -11.68 12.13
C SER A 80 -14.70 -13.20 11.98
N CYS A 81 -13.45 -13.65 12.02
CA CYS A 81 -13.04 -15.05 11.95
C CYS A 81 -11.95 -15.35 12.99
N GLN A 82 -11.69 -16.63 13.24
CA GLN A 82 -10.59 -17.04 14.14
C GLN A 82 -9.25 -16.95 13.40
N ILE A 83 -8.33 -16.15 13.91
CA ILE A 83 -6.96 -16.02 13.41
C ILE A 83 -6.03 -15.67 14.58
N SER A 84 -4.81 -16.23 14.60
CA SER A 84 -3.80 -15.86 15.60
C SER A 84 -3.07 -14.58 15.21
N VAL A 85 -2.43 -13.92 16.18
CA VAL A 85 -1.57 -12.76 15.90
C VAL A 85 -0.45 -13.11 14.93
N ASP A 86 0.21 -14.26 15.10
CA ASP A 86 1.31 -14.66 14.21
C ASP A 86 0.84 -14.93 12.78
N ALA A 87 -0.34 -15.55 12.61
CA ALA A 87 -0.94 -15.74 11.30
C ALA A 87 -1.35 -14.40 10.66
N ALA A 88 -1.87 -13.45 11.44
CA ALA A 88 -2.19 -12.10 10.98
C ALA A 88 -0.94 -11.32 10.56
N VAL A 89 0.16 -11.43 11.32
CA VAL A 89 1.47 -10.85 10.95
C VAL A 89 1.95 -11.45 9.63
N ALA A 90 2.08 -12.78 9.56
CA ALA A 90 2.55 -13.48 8.36
C ALA A 90 1.70 -13.13 7.12
N LEU A 91 0.37 -13.11 7.28
CA LEU A 91 -0.57 -12.73 6.21
C LEU A 91 -0.32 -11.32 5.69
N SER A 92 0.05 -10.40 6.59
CA SER A 92 0.22 -8.97 6.28
C SER A 92 1.62 -8.61 5.78
N ILE A 93 2.63 -9.46 5.98
CA ILE A 93 3.98 -9.22 5.45
C ILE A 93 4.26 -10.02 4.17
N ALA A 94 3.52 -11.10 3.90
CA ALA A 94 3.75 -11.98 2.75
C ALA A 94 3.87 -11.27 1.39
N MET A 95 3.10 -10.19 1.15
CA MET A 95 3.16 -9.44 -0.11
C MET A 95 4.40 -8.56 -0.27
N THR A 96 5.07 -8.21 0.83
CA THR A 96 6.14 -7.21 0.80
C THR A 96 7.39 -7.72 0.07
N TRP A 97 7.69 -9.02 0.12
CA TRP A 97 8.82 -9.60 -0.61
C TRP A 97 8.64 -9.56 -2.12
N PRO A 98 7.61 -10.20 -2.72
CA PRO A 98 7.46 -10.15 -4.17
C PRO A 98 7.19 -8.72 -4.70
N GLU A 99 6.69 -7.79 -3.89
CA GLU A 99 6.50 -6.39 -4.32
C GLU A 99 7.74 -5.50 -4.16
N THR A 100 8.53 -5.67 -3.09
CA THR A 100 9.56 -4.69 -2.71
C THR A 100 10.89 -5.30 -2.29
N ALA A 101 10.96 -6.62 -2.03
CA ALA A 101 12.19 -7.32 -1.69
C ALA A 101 12.23 -8.77 -2.25
N PRO A 102 12.24 -8.92 -3.59
CA PRO A 102 12.21 -10.23 -4.24
C PRO A 102 13.44 -11.11 -3.90
N SER A 103 14.52 -10.51 -3.41
CA SER A 103 15.73 -11.21 -2.96
C SER A 103 15.60 -11.93 -1.61
N GLY A 104 14.51 -11.71 -0.85
CA GLY A 104 14.38 -12.18 0.54
C GLY A 104 14.99 -11.23 1.58
N GLU A 105 15.65 -10.15 1.14
CA GLU A 105 16.12 -9.04 1.97
C GLU A 105 14.96 -8.38 2.76
N PRO A 106 15.25 -7.63 3.84
CA PRO A 106 14.20 -6.90 4.54
C PRO A 106 13.57 -5.85 3.59
N PRO A 107 12.24 -5.87 3.41
CA PRO A 107 11.53 -4.87 2.61
C PRO A 107 11.84 -3.45 3.07
N SER A 108 12.13 -2.55 2.12
CA SER A 108 12.41 -1.16 2.44
C SER A 108 11.12 -0.35 2.60
N PRO A 109 10.89 0.29 3.76
CA PRO A 109 9.76 1.20 3.92
C PRO A 109 9.84 2.44 3.03
N MET A 110 11.02 2.82 2.53
CA MET A 110 11.19 3.98 1.64
C MET A 110 10.96 3.63 0.15
N THR A 111 10.59 2.40 -0.19
CA THR A 111 10.47 1.94 -1.58
C THR A 111 9.58 2.86 -2.41
N LEU A 112 10.10 3.30 -3.57
CA LEU A 112 9.36 4.04 -4.58
C LEU A 112 9.11 3.13 -5.80
N SER A 113 7.85 2.86 -6.17
CA SER A 113 7.51 2.01 -7.32
C SER A 113 8.18 2.51 -8.61
N ARG A 114 9.00 1.66 -9.25
CA ARG A 114 9.69 2.01 -10.50
C ARG A 114 9.05 1.45 -11.78
N TYR A 115 7.83 0.91 -11.69
CA TYR A 115 7.16 0.22 -12.81
C TYR A 115 6.20 1.10 -13.63
N ASP A 116 5.77 2.22 -13.06
CA ASP A 116 4.97 3.23 -13.75
C ASP A 116 5.86 4.11 -14.64
N THR A 117 5.48 4.28 -15.91
CA THR A 117 6.26 5.02 -16.92
C THR A 117 5.43 6.08 -17.65
N GLN A 118 4.27 6.43 -17.12
CA GLN A 118 3.37 7.41 -17.73
C GLN A 118 4.04 8.79 -17.69
N PRO A 119 4.10 9.52 -18.81
CA PRO A 119 4.77 10.83 -18.85
C PRO A 119 4.21 11.86 -17.87
N THR A 120 2.93 11.74 -17.48
CA THR A 120 2.27 12.63 -16.51
C THR A 120 2.88 12.58 -15.11
N LEU A 121 3.64 11.52 -14.80
CA LEU A 121 4.35 11.37 -13.53
C LEU A 121 5.73 12.05 -13.52
N GLY A 122 6.24 12.49 -14.67
CA GLY A 122 7.47 13.27 -14.75
C GLY A 122 7.18 14.76 -14.84
N ASP A 123 8.17 15.59 -14.49
CA ASP A 123 8.11 17.03 -14.75
C ASP A 123 7.88 17.31 -16.24
N PRO A 124 6.78 17.96 -16.65
CA PRO A 124 6.44 18.19 -18.04
C PRO A 124 7.43 19.11 -18.76
N GLU A 125 8.17 19.95 -18.02
CA GLU A 125 9.20 20.82 -18.57
C GLU A 125 10.55 20.11 -18.76
N GLY A 126 10.71 18.90 -18.22
CA GLY A 126 11.95 18.13 -18.33
C GLY A 126 13.15 18.82 -17.69
N ARG A 127 12.96 19.56 -16.59
CA ARG A 127 14.00 20.39 -15.96
C ARG A 127 15.19 19.59 -15.41
N ALA A 128 14.95 18.35 -14.99
CA ALA A 128 15.98 17.39 -14.57
C ALA A 128 15.44 15.94 -14.61
N PRO A 129 16.30 14.93 -14.81
CA PRO A 129 15.86 13.54 -15.03
C PRO A 129 15.20 12.88 -13.80
N GLY A 130 15.58 13.28 -12.59
CA GLY A 130 15.06 12.71 -11.33
C GLY A 130 13.78 13.35 -10.80
N LEU A 131 13.18 14.30 -11.55
CA LEU A 131 11.92 14.94 -11.18
C LEU A 131 10.76 14.03 -11.56
N TRP A 132 10.51 13.05 -10.70
CA TRP A 132 9.52 11.99 -10.96
C TRP A 132 8.66 11.71 -9.72
N PHE A 133 7.34 11.67 -9.92
CA PHE A 133 6.36 11.37 -8.88
C PHE A 133 6.02 9.87 -8.93
N HIS A 134 6.62 9.08 -8.02
CA HIS A 134 6.26 7.68 -7.87
C HIS A 134 4.89 7.54 -7.17
N PRO A 135 3.90 6.86 -7.78
CA PRO A 135 2.55 6.77 -7.21
C PRO A 135 2.43 5.70 -6.12
N GLY A 136 3.14 4.57 -6.26
CA GLY A 136 3.17 3.48 -5.27
C GLY A 136 4.36 3.63 -4.33
N ILE A 137 4.09 3.74 -3.03
CA ILE A 137 5.10 4.06 -2.02
C ILE A 137 5.09 3.04 -0.86
N GLY A 138 6.26 2.75 -0.33
CA GLY A 138 6.47 1.94 0.86
C GLY A 138 6.34 0.44 0.66
N MET A 139 6.50 -0.32 1.74
CA MET A 139 6.57 -1.78 1.67
C MET A 139 5.27 -2.45 1.16
N TRP A 140 4.12 -1.80 1.35
CA TRP A 140 2.83 -2.24 0.80
C TRP A 140 2.47 -1.55 -0.53
N GLN A 141 3.37 -0.75 -1.11
CA GLN A 141 3.13 -0.05 -2.38
C GLN A 141 1.79 0.71 -2.37
N MET A 142 1.59 1.55 -1.35
CA MET A 142 0.41 2.38 -1.17
C MET A 142 0.24 3.31 -2.39
N ASP A 143 -0.57 2.87 -3.36
CA ASP A 143 -0.75 3.58 -4.62
C ASP A 143 -1.81 4.67 -4.48
N SER A 144 -1.54 5.86 -5.04
CA SER A 144 -2.48 6.99 -5.09
C SER A 144 -3.83 6.69 -5.77
N ALA A 145 -3.93 5.63 -6.60
CA ALA A 145 -5.19 5.17 -7.18
C ALA A 145 -5.97 4.18 -6.28
N GLY A 146 -5.43 3.85 -5.11
CA GLY A 146 -5.97 2.84 -4.20
C GLY A 146 -5.70 3.18 -2.74
N LEU A 147 -5.05 2.27 -2.01
CA LEU A 147 -4.86 2.38 -0.57
C LEU A 147 -4.07 3.62 -0.12
N GLY A 148 -3.24 4.21 -1.00
CA GLY A 148 -2.45 5.41 -0.73
C GLY A 148 -3.12 6.72 -1.14
N THR A 149 -4.38 6.72 -1.59
CA THR A 149 -5.05 7.92 -2.13
C THR A 149 -5.04 9.10 -1.15
N ASP A 150 -5.15 8.84 0.15
CA ASP A 150 -5.18 9.85 1.22
C ASP A 150 -3.91 9.84 2.09
N TYR A 151 -2.77 9.45 1.50
CA TYR A 151 -1.47 9.44 2.16
C TYR A 151 -0.50 10.34 1.40
N THR A 152 0.31 11.10 2.12
CA THR A 152 1.56 11.62 1.54
C THR A 152 2.55 10.47 1.33
N ALA A 153 3.57 10.63 0.48
CA ALA A 153 4.63 9.62 0.37
C ALA A 153 5.29 9.35 1.73
N GLY A 154 5.52 10.39 2.55
CA GLY A 154 6.15 10.22 3.86
C GLY A 154 5.31 9.37 4.81
N GLU A 155 3.99 9.58 4.82
CA GLU A 155 3.07 8.73 5.58
C GLU A 155 3.02 7.30 5.04
N ALA A 156 3.06 7.14 3.71
CA ALA A 156 3.09 5.84 3.07
C ALA A 156 4.42 5.08 3.30
N MET A 157 5.51 5.79 3.59
CA MET A 157 6.79 5.19 3.98
C MET A 157 6.79 4.74 5.44
N ASN A 158 6.06 5.41 6.32
CA ASN A 158 6.02 5.08 7.73
C ASN A 158 5.26 3.77 7.98
N VAL A 159 5.99 2.72 8.35
CA VAL A 159 5.41 1.38 8.61
C VAL A 159 4.42 1.40 9.78
N GLU A 160 4.65 2.17 10.84
CA GLU A 160 3.72 2.25 11.96
C GLU A 160 2.33 2.73 11.49
N TYR A 161 2.33 3.80 10.68
CA TYR A 161 1.11 4.38 10.16
C TYR A 161 0.43 3.48 9.12
N THR A 162 1.21 2.94 8.17
CA THR A 162 0.68 2.09 7.11
C THR A 162 0.25 0.71 7.58
N ALA A 163 0.92 0.11 8.58
CA ALA A 163 0.50 -1.15 9.19
C ALA A 163 -0.89 -1.03 9.83
N GLY A 164 -1.16 0.10 10.50
CA GLY A 164 -2.48 0.39 11.07
C GLY A 164 -3.62 0.43 10.04
N ARG A 165 -3.31 0.64 8.75
CA ARG A 165 -4.27 0.60 7.65
C ARG A 165 -4.30 -0.73 6.91
N ALA A 166 -3.12 -1.28 6.60
CA ALA A 166 -2.95 -2.46 5.78
C ALA A 166 -3.41 -3.72 6.54
N VAL A 167 -2.94 -3.91 7.77
CA VAL A 167 -3.22 -5.12 8.56
C VAL A 167 -4.72 -5.32 8.77
N PRO A 168 -5.52 -4.35 9.28
CA PRO A 168 -6.95 -4.57 9.44
C PRO A 168 -7.68 -4.83 8.12
N GLY A 169 -7.27 -4.18 7.03
CA GLY A 169 -7.87 -4.36 5.70
C GLY A 169 -7.62 -5.77 5.13
N ILE A 170 -6.40 -6.26 5.27
CA ILE A 170 -5.99 -7.62 4.87
C ILE A 170 -6.76 -8.66 5.70
N LEU A 171 -6.84 -8.49 7.03
CA LEU A 171 -7.59 -9.39 7.91
C LEU A 171 -9.08 -9.40 7.58
N ALA A 172 -9.68 -8.23 7.35
CA ALA A 172 -11.09 -8.13 6.98
C ALA A 172 -11.37 -8.91 5.68
N SER A 173 -10.55 -8.70 4.64
CA SER A 173 -10.70 -9.42 3.38
C SER A 173 -10.53 -10.94 3.52
N TYR A 174 -9.57 -11.38 4.33
CA TYR A 174 -9.39 -12.81 4.66
C TYR A 174 -10.61 -13.40 5.36
N CYS A 175 -11.08 -12.76 6.43
CA CYS A 175 -12.20 -13.25 7.21
C CYS A 175 -13.52 -13.22 6.43
N ASP A 176 -13.76 -12.18 5.63
CA ASP A 176 -14.95 -12.08 4.78
C ASP A 176 -14.98 -13.23 3.75
N SER A 177 -13.84 -13.57 3.17
CA SER A 177 -13.72 -14.70 2.25
C SER A 177 -14.00 -16.05 2.94
N LEU A 178 -13.42 -16.27 4.12
CA LEU A 178 -13.69 -17.47 4.93
C LEU A 178 -15.16 -17.60 5.31
N ASN A 179 -15.77 -16.52 5.80
CA ASN A 179 -17.17 -16.49 6.18
C ASN A 179 -18.11 -16.68 4.97
N GLY A 180 -17.63 -16.34 3.76
CA GLY A 180 -18.26 -16.66 2.49
C GLY A 180 -18.12 -18.13 2.05
N GLY A 181 -17.45 -18.98 2.83
CA GLY A 181 -17.28 -20.41 2.55
C GLY A 181 -16.03 -20.77 1.74
N ALA A 182 -15.07 -19.85 1.58
CA ALA A 182 -13.79 -20.15 0.96
C ALA A 182 -12.94 -21.07 1.85
N SER A 183 -12.02 -21.82 1.23
CA SER A 183 -10.92 -22.46 1.98
C SER A 183 -9.94 -21.39 2.48
N GLU A 184 -9.12 -21.72 3.48
CA GLU A 184 -8.11 -20.77 3.98
C GLU A 184 -7.15 -20.28 2.91
N ALA A 185 -6.68 -21.17 2.02
CA ALA A 185 -5.79 -20.79 0.92
C ALA A 185 -6.47 -19.80 -0.05
N SER A 186 -7.74 -20.05 -0.40
CA SER A 186 -8.52 -19.13 -1.24
C SER A 186 -8.77 -17.80 -0.53
N ALA A 187 -9.00 -17.81 0.78
CA ALA A 187 -9.18 -16.60 1.58
C ALA A 187 -7.91 -15.75 1.69
N ARG A 188 -6.72 -16.38 1.85
CA ARG A 188 -5.44 -15.66 1.82
C ARG A 188 -5.21 -15.01 0.46
N ARG A 189 -5.45 -15.74 -0.63
CA ARG A 189 -5.38 -15.21 -1.99
C ARG A 189 -6.35 -14.04 -2.20
N ALA A 190 -7.54 -14.09 -1.61
CA ALA A 190 -8.50 -12.98 -1.64
C ALA A 190 -7.94 -11.73 -0.93
N ALA A 191 -7.35 -11.91 0.26
CA ALA A 191 -6.74 -10.84 1.03
C ALA A 191 -5.58 -10.14 0.31
N TRP A 192 -4.87 -10.87 -0.56
CA TRP A 192 -3.75 -10.34 -1.34
C TRP A 192 -4.13 -9.82 -2.74
N GLN A 193 -5.39 -9.92 -3.16
CA GLN A 193 -5.82 -9.49 -4.50
C GLN A 193 -5.39 -8.07 -4.89
N PRO A 194 -5.34 -7.07 -3.98
CA PRO A 194 -4.89 -5.74 -4.36
C PRO A 194 -3.42 -5.65 -4.83
N TRP A 195 -2.59 -6.63 -4.48
CA TRP A 195 -1.16 -6.66 -4.82
C TRP A 195 -0.91 -7.60 -6.00
N VAL A 196 -0.55 -7.01 -7.14
CA VAL A 196 -0.35 -7.72 -8.41
C VAL A 196 0.73 -8.78 -8.29
N ALA A 197 1.79 -8.53 -7.51
CA ALA A 197 2.87 -9.51 -7.34
C ALA A 197 2.44 -10.75 -6.55
N CYS A 198 1.28 -10.72 -5.85
CA CYS A 198 0.73 -11.90 -5.16
C CYS A 198 -0.19 -12.76 -6.03
N TRP A 199 -0.50 -12.30 -7.24
CA TRP A 199 -1.32 -13.06 -8.16
C TRP A 199 -0.61 -14.37 -8.58
N GLU A 200 -1.38 -15.31 -9.14
CA GLU A 200 -0.89 -16.66 -9.47
C GLU A 200 -0.38 -17.47 -8.25
N GLY A 201 -0.59 -16.98 -7.01
CA GLY A 201 -0.27 -17.68 -5.77
C GLY A 201 1.13 -17.39 -5.21
N ALA A 202 1.87 -16.43 -5.76
CA ALA A 202 3.24 -16.12 -5.37
C ALA A 202 3.43 -15.83 -3.86
N CYS A 203 2.41 -15.25 -3.20
CA CYS A 203 2.48 -14.92 -1.78
C CYS A 203 2.14 -16.08 -0.83
N GLU A 204 1.64 -17.21 -1.34
CA GLU A 204 1.30 -18.36 -0.49
C GLU A 204 2.56 -19.01 0.11
N ASP A 205 3.59 -19.25 -0.70
CA ASP A 205 4.87 -19.79 -0.20
C ASP A 205 5.49 -18.86 0.85
N THR A 206 5.55 -17.57 0.54
CA THR A 206 6.07 -16.54 1.42
C THR A 206 5.30 -16.46 2.74
N TYR A 207 3.97 -16.61 2.71
CA TYR A 207 3.15 -16.68 3.92
C TYR A 207 3.52 -17.88 4.79
N GLN A 208 3.62 -19.07 4.22
CA GLN A 208 3.95 -20.29 4.98
C GLN A 208 5.34 -20.17 5.62
N ARG A 209 6.30 -19.61 4.89
CA ARG A 209 7.66 -19.33 5.39
C ARG A 209 7.64 -18.29 6.51
N ALA A 210 6.95 -17.17 6.31
CA ALA A 210 6.84 -16.13 7.32
C ALA A 210 6.14 -16.61 8.61
N LEU A 211 5.16 -17.51 8.47
CA LEU A 211 4.49 -18.15 9.59
C LEU A 211 5.43 -19.10 10.36
N ALA A 212 6.34 -19.78 9.66
CA ALA A 212 7.37 -20.61 10.28
C ALA A 212 8.46 -19.79 10.98
N GLY A 213 8.71 -18.57 10.50
CA GLY A 213 9.59 -17.60 11.14
C GLY A 213 10.22 -16.62 10.14
N VAL A 214 10.66 -15.48 10.66
CA VAL A 214 11.33 -14.43 9.90
C VAL A 214 12.59 -14.02 10.66
N VAL A 215 13.69 -13.82 9.94
CA VAL A 215 14.94 -13.30 10.50
C VAL A 215 14.82 -11.78 10.65
N THR A 216 14.96 -11.29 11.87
CA THR A 216 14.91 -9.85 12.16
C THR A 216 16.25 -9.19 11.85
N VAL A 217 16.21 -8.02 11.22
CA VAL A 217 17.38 -7.25 10.83
C VAL A 217 17.34 -5.86 11.46
N ASP A 218 18.37 -5.54 12.23
CA ASP A 218 18.55 -4.20 12.80
C ASP A 218 19.00 -3.19 11.73
N GLY A 219 18.72 -1.91 11.95
CA GLY A 219 19.12 -0.83 11.04
C GLY A 219 18.13 -0.53 9.92
N VAL A 220 17.02 -1.27 9.82
CA VAL A 220 15.85 -0.88 9.01
C VAL A 220 14.80 -0.29 9.94
N THR A 221 14.61 1.03 9.84
CA THR A 221 13.65 1.80 10.64
C THR A 221 12.27 1.81 10.00
N ASN A 222 11.23 2.28 10.71
CA ASN A 222 9.89 2.46 10.14
C ASN A 222 9.86 3.44 8.95
N LEU A 223 10.87 4.29 8.76
CA LEU A 223 10.96 5.26 7.65
C LEU A 223 11.88 4.79 6.52
N GLY A 224 12.57 3.65 6.68
CA GLY A 224 13.42 3.08 5.64
C GLY A 224 14.58 3.96 5.18
N GLY A 225 15.01 4.90 6.03
CA GLY A 225 16.09 5.86 5.72
C GLY A 225 15.61 7.25 5.33
N ALA A 226 14.30 7.48 5.23
CA ALA A 226 13.76 8.83 5.10
C ALA A 226 13.93 9.59 6.42
N GLU A 227 14.23 10.89 6.32
CA GLU A 227 14.67 11.69 7.46
C GLU A 227 13.59 12.73 7.82
N PRO A 228 13.04 12.70 9.05
CA PRO A 228 12.18 13.77 9.53
C PRO A 228 12.95 15.10 9.57
N ARG A 229 12.29 16.17 9.14
CA ARG A 229 12.84 17.52 9.06
C ARG A 229 11.82 18.53 9.56
N GLU A 230 12.32 19.61 10.12
CA GLU A 230 11.54 20.82 10.35
C GLU A 230 11.70 21.74 9.14
N CYS A 231 10.62 21.97 8.39
CA CYS A 231 10.65 22.87 7.24
C CYS A 231 9.83 24.13 7.48
N GLU A 232 10.09 25.17 6.70
CA GLU A 232 9.26 26.34 6.53
C GLU A 232 8.91 26.52 5.03
N PHE A 233 7.63 26.74 4.74
CA PHE A 233 7.12 27.04 3.41
C PHE A 233 6.17 28.23 3.49
N GLY A 234 6.42 29.27 2.70
CA GLY A 234 5.59 30.49 2.71
C GLY A 234 5.53 31.20 4.06
N GLY A 235 6.59 31.12 4.88
CA GLY A 235 6.63 31.69 6.23
C GLY A 235 5.93 30.86 7.31
N VAL A 236 5.49 29.65 6.98
CA VAL A 236 4.79 28.74 7.90
C VAL A 236 5.58 27.47 8.10
N LYS A 237 5.76 27.07 9.37
CA LYS A 237 6.40 25.80 9.71
C LYS A 237 5.54 24.62 9.30
N VAL A 238 6.15 23.64 8.65
CA VAL A 238 5.52 22.38 8.25
C VAL A 238 6.41 21.20 8.65
N GLU A 239 5.79 20.12 9.10
CA GLU A 239 6.48 18.84 9.22
C GLU A 239 6.76 18.31 7.82
N CYS A 240 8.01 17.95 7.56
CA CYS A 240 8.43 17.45 6.27
C CYS A 240 9.33 16.23 6.44
N LEU A 241 9.35 15.39 5.42
CA LEU A 241 10.24 14.23 5.34
C LEU A 241 11.17 14.42 4.16
N PHE A 242 12.49 14.34 4.40
CA PHE A 242 13.48 14.32 3.33
C PHE A 242 13.73 12.88 2.88
N VAL A 243 13.52 12.65 1.59
CA VAL A 243 13.65 11.35 0.94
C VAL A 243 14.86 11.39 0.01
N ASN A 244 15.80 10.50 0.25
CA ASN A 244 16.98 10.33 -0.60
C ASN A 244 17.23 8.84 -0.84
N ALA A 245 17.15 8.40 -2.11
CA ALA A 245 17.35 7.01 -2.48
C ALA A 245 18.72 6.44 -2.04
N ALA A 246 19.74 7.29 -1.89
CA ALA A 246 21.06 6.89 -1.39
C ALA A 246 21.05 6.45 0.08
N ASN A 247 20.02 6.83 0.86
CA ASN A 247 19.88 6.49 2.27
C ASN A 247 18.96 5.28 2.50
N ALA A 248 18.53 4.59 1.44
CA ALA A 248 17.59 3.49 1.54
C ALA A 248 18.09 2.37 2.45
N GLN A 249 17.24 1.98 3.40
CA GLN A 249 17.47 0.86 4.31
C GLN A 249 16.66 -0.36 3.83
N GLY A 250 17.27 -1.54 3.90
CA GLY A 250 16.71 -2.79 3.38
C GLY A 250 16.88 -2.93 1.87
N ALA A 251 15.95 -3.63 1.21
CA ALA A 251 16.02 -3.87 -0.22
C ALA A 251 16.06 -2.55 -1.02
N ASN A 252 17.07 -2.40 -1.87
CA ASN A 252 17.39 -1.13 -2.52
C ASN A 252 17.39 -1.20 -4.05
N TRP A 253 16.85 -2.27 -4.65
CA TRP A 253 16.72 -2.40 -6.11
C TRP A 253 16.05 -1.18 -6.75
N TRP A 254 15.09 -0.57 -6.06
CA TRP A 254 14.36 0.60 -6.53
C TRP A 254 15.20 1.88 -6.54
N ALA A 255 16.31 1.91 -5.81
CA ALA A 255 17.30 2.99 -5.80
C ALA A 255 18.40 2.79 -6.86
N ASP A 256 18.54 1.57 -7.41
CA ASP A 256 19.44 1.28 -8.51
C ASP A 256 18.87 1.84 -9.84
N PRO A 257 19.65 2.60 -10.63
CA PRO A 257 19.25 3.01 -11.97
C PRO A 257 18.76 1.87 -12.86
N ALA A 258 19.34 0.67 -12.75
CA ALA A 258 18.98 -0.52 -13.53
C ALA A 258 17.81 -1.33 -12.94
N GLY A 259 17.39 -1.05 -11.71
CA GLY A 259 16.38 -1.86 -11.02
C GLY A 259 14.94 -1.59 -11.46
N GLY A 260 14.69 -0.56 -12.26
CA GLY A 260 13.33 -0.22 -12.68
C GLY A 260 13.25 0.60 -13.97
N ARG A 261 12.04 1.04 -14.32
CA ARG A 261 11.76 1.66 -15.63
C ARG A 261 11.59 3.17 -15.58
N SER A 262 10.97 3.71 -14.54
CA SER A 262 11.03 5.15 -14.29
C SER A 262 12.43 5.55 -13.82
N PRO A 263 12.80 6.84 -13.85
CA PRO A 263 14.05 7.31 -13.27
C PRO A 263 14.14 7.04 -11.75
N VAL A 264 15.36 6.99 -11.21
CA VAL A 264 15.56 7.15 -9.76
C VAL A 264 15.19 8.59 -9.42
N ALA A 265 14.29 8.78 -8.45
CA ALA A 265 13.96 10.12 -7.99
C ALA A 265 15.21 10.84 -7.44
N ALA A 266 15.40 12.09 -7.86
CA ALA A 266 16.32 12.98 -7.17
C ALA A 266 15.83 13.22 -5.73
N PRO A 267 16.71 13.58 -4.76
CA PRO A 267 16.29 13.82 -3.39
C PRO A 267 15.20 14.90 -3.30
N PHE A 268 14.21 14.69 -2.44
CA PHE A 268 13.04 15.56 -2.32
C PHE A 268 12.47 15.58 -0.92
N TYR A 269 11.72 16.63 -0.64
CA TYR A 269 10.93 16.79 0.56
C TYR A 269 9.49 16.38 0.29
N VAL A 270 8.82 15.83 1.29
CA VAL A 270 7.38 15.56 1.27
C VAL A 270 6.74 16.22 2.46
N TYR A 271 5.64 16.92 2.22
CA TYR A 271 4.81 17.49 3.29
C TYR A 271 3.36 17.58 2.86
N ARG A 272 2.49 17.73 3.85
CA ARG A 272 1.04 17.95 3.66
C ARG A 272 0.75 19.45 3.73
N LEU A 273 -0.07 19.93 2.81
CA LEU A 273 -0.73 21.22 2.92
C LEU A 273 -2.24 21.02 3.10
N THR A 274 -2.82 21.81 4.00
CA THR A 274 -4.27 21.83 4.25
C THR A 274 -4.77 23.26 4.10
N GLU A 275 -5.65 23.47 3.13
CA GLU A 275 -6.27 24.76 2.82
C GLU A 275 -7.79 24.62 2.89
N GLY A 276 -8.39 25.07 4.00
CA GLY A 276 -9.79 24.76 4.28
C GLY A 276 -10.00 23.26 4.41
N ASP A 277 -10.91 22.69 3.61
CA ASP A 277 -11.18 21.24 3.57
C ASP A 277 -10.29 20.50 2.56
N ALA A 278 -9.49 21.20 1.76
CA ALA A 278 -8.62 20.58 0.76
C ALA A 278 -7.30 20.14 1.39
N VAL A 279 -6.91 18.89 1.13
CA VAL A 279 -5.62 18.34 1.56
C VAL A 279 -4.81 17.95 0.33
N THR A 280 -3.55 18.36 0.30
CA THR A 280 -2.64 18.15 -0.82
C THR A 280 -1.30 17.61 -0.32
N GLU A 281 -0.80 16.57 -0.97
CA GLU A 281 0.61 16.15 -0.85
C GLU A 281 1.46 17.06 -1.74
N ILE A 282 2.51 17.63 -1.17
CA ILE A 282 3.56 18.31 -1.92
C ILE A 282 4.81 17.45 -1.89
N ARG A 283 5.40 17.25 -3.07
CA ARG A 283 6.79 16.80 -3.23
C ARG A 283 7.61 17.94 -3.77
N TYR A 284 8.71 18.27 -3.10
CA TYR A 284 9.52 19.45 -3.38
C TYR A 284 10.98 19.06 -3.58
N TRP A 285 11.54 19.41 -4.73
CA TRP A 285 12.94 19.18 -5.09
C TRP A 285 13.69 20.50 -5.03
N LEU A 286 14.75 20.57 -4.21
CA LEU A 286 15.67 21.70 -4.24
C LEU A 286 16.50 21.66 -5.54
N ALA A 287 16.83 22.83 -6.09
CA ALA A 287 17.71 22.95 -7.24
C ALA A 287 19.07 22.26 -7.00
N ALA A 288 19.62 22.46 -5.80
CA ALA A 288 20.91 21.93 -5.37
C ALA A 288 20.96 20.39 -5.35
N ASP A 289 19.84 19.72 -5.08
CA ASP A 289 19.77 18.26 -4.97
C ASP A 289 19.34 17.61 -6.29
N SER A 290 18.47 18.27 -7.06
CA SER A 290 17.88 17.71 -8.29
C SER A 290 18.71 17.94 -9.55
N GLY A 291 19.59 18.94 -9.54
CA GLY A 291 20.29 19.40 -10.73
C GLY A 291 19.44 20.26 -11.67
N ALA A 292 18.21 20.60 -11.29
CA ALA A 292 17.41 21.60 -11.99
C ALA A 292 17.96 23.02 -11.74
N ALA A 293 17.70 23.95 -12.65
CA ALA A 293 18.16 25.34 -12.52
C ALA A 293 17.47 26.12 -11.39
N THR A 294 16.27 25.71 -11.01
CA THR A 294 15.47 26.26 -9.92
C THR A 294 14.80 25.12 -9.16
N ASP A 295 14.31 25.41 -7.97
CA ASP A 295 13.48 24.46 -7.23
C ASP A 295 12.25 24.07 -8.05
N VAL A 296 11.75 22.85 -7.78
CA VAL A 296 10.60 22.27 -8.45
C VAL A 296 9.66 21.67 -7.43
N GLN A 297 8.36 21.80 -7.62
CA GLN A 297 7.38 21.09 -6.82
C GLN A 297 6.34 20.38 -7.69
N ALA A 298 5.82 19.28 -7.16
CA ALA A 298 4.66 18.58 -7.66
C ALA A 298 3.61 18.50 -6.54
N ALA A 299 2.37 18.85 -6.86
CA ALA A 299 1.23 18.80 -5.97
C ALA A 299 0.26 17.70 -6.40
N ARG A 300 -0.17 16.87 -5.44
CA ARG A 300 -1.20 15.85 -5.62
C ARG A 300 -2.34 16.08 -4.62
N PRO A 301 -3.57 16.38 -5.06
CA PRO A 301 -4.71 16.44 -4.15
C PRO A 301 -5.02 15.05 -3.58
N PHE A 302 -5.37 14.98 -2.30
CA PHE A 302 -5.88 13.75 -1.68
C PHE A 302 -7.17 13.31 -2.37
N GLY A 303 -7.41 12.00 -2.43
CA GLY A 303 -8.45 11.40 -3.27
C GLY A 303 -8.12 11.33 -4.78
N GLY A 304 -7.07 12.02 -5.24
CA GLY A 304 -6.66 12.08 -6.65
C GLY A 304 -5.60 11.04 -7.02
N ASN A 305 -5.73 10.46 -8.23
CA ASN A 305 -4.74 9.56 -8.82
C ASN A 305 -3.58 10.36 -9.44
N ALA A 306 -2.35 10.14 -8.99
CA ALA A 306 -1.18 10.88 -9.49
C ALA A 306 -0.99 10.76 -11.01
N ARG A 307 -1.55 9.74 -11.66
CA ARG A 307 -1.44 9.57 -13.11
C ARG A 307 -2.21 10.63 -13.92
N ASP A 308 -3.15 11.33 -13.31
CA ASP A 308 -3.97 12.36 -13.96
C ASP A 308 -4.24 13.63 -13.11
N SER A 309 -3.83 13.67 -11.84
CA SER A 309 -4.14 14.78 -10.92
C SER A 309 -2.96 15.69 -10.56
N LEU A 310 -1.75 15.41 -11.05
CA LEU A 310 -0.55 16.16 -10.66
C LEU A 310 -0.52 17.56 -11.27
N THR A 311 -0.11 18.52 -10.45
CA THR A 311 0.27 19.87 -10.89
C THR A 311 1.75 20.09 -10.60
N TRP A 312 2.52 20.39 -11.64
CA TRP A 312 3.95 20.73 -11.55
C TRP A 312 4.14 22.24 -11.63
N SER A 313 5.05 22.79 -10.86
CA SER A 313 5.40 24.22 -10.91
C SER A 313 6.86 24.47 -10.53
N ALA A 314 7.33 25.70 -10.70
CA ALA A 314 8.52 26.17 -9.98
C ALA A 314 8.24 26.13 -8.48
N GLY A 315 9.27 25.81 -7.70
CA GLY A 315 9.21 25.84 -6.25
C GLY A 315 9.14 27.29 -5.73
N ALA A 316 8.30 27.54 -4.73
CA ALA A 316 8.11 28.86 -4.14
C ALA A 316 9.15 29.23 -3.07
N GLY A 317 10.13 28.35 -2.82
CA GLY A 317 11.09 28.43 -1.73
C GLY A 317 10.66 27.58 -0.53
N LEU A 318 11.42 26.51 -0.26
CA LEU A 318 11.33 25.72 0.95
C LEU A 318 12.60 25.96 1.78
N CYS A 319 12.47 26.20 3.07
CA CYS A 319 13.59 26.24 4.01
C CYS A 319 13.57 24.97 4.86
N ASP A 320 14.60 24.13 4.79
CA ASP A 320 14.83 23.06 5.76
C ASP A 320 15.65 23.64 6.92
N MET A 321 14.98 23.90 8.04
CA MET A 321 15.57 24.52 9.22
C MET A 321 16.46 23.54 10.01
N THR A 322 16.32 22.23 9.76
CA THR A 322 17.13 21.21 10.44
C THR A 322 18.56 21.21 9.91
N THR A 323 18.73 21.44 8.60
CA THR A 323 20.04 21.41 7.94
C THR A 323 20.46 22.73 7.28
N ASP A 324 19.68 23.79 7.47
CA ASP A 324 19.92 25.16 6.96
C ASP A 324 20.16 25.18 5.45
N ARG A 325 19.19 24.65 4.69
CA ARG A 325 19.25 24.54 3.23
C ARG A 325 17.95 24.96 2.56
N GLY A 326 18.05 25.35 1.29
CA GLY A 326 16.96 25.93 0.52
C GLY A 326 16.87 27.44 0.74
N THR A 327 15.65 27.98 0.82
CA THR A 327 15.40 29.42 0.96
C THR A 327 15.22 29.81 2.43
N CYS A 328 16.26 29.56 3.22
CA CYS A 328 16.46 30.14 4.55
C CYS A 328 17.24 31.47 4.40
#